data_AF-A0A2V6TF41-F1
#
_entry.id   AF-A0A2V6TF41-F1
#
_cell.length_a   1.000
_cell.length_b   1.000
_cell.length_c   1.000
_cell.angle_alpha   90.00
_cell.angle_beta   90.00
_cell.angle_gamma   90.00
#
_symmetry.space_group_name_H-M   'P 1'
#
loop_
_entity.id
_entity.type
_entity.pdbx_description
1 polymer ?
#
loop_
_entity_poly.entity_id
_entity_poly.type
_entity_poly.pdbx_seq_one_letter_code
_entity_poly.pdbx_strand_id
1 'polypeptide(L)'
;MRATGANVSSGTSLPAYENLYRANAKPGLDFQAWTAEAFDSVLIAFLAALAAKSPDPATFSPHIAALTNPPGKVFTFEQLDQAIRATLAGEKVQYSGVSGPLNFTSRGRAGTAAFDVYQVQPDATSRVVKTIFFNAGR
;
A
#
# COMPACT_ATOMS: atom_id res chain seq x y z
N MET A 1 13.48 23.69 -10.83
CA MET A 1 14.27 22.65 -10.14
C MET A 1 13.57 21.31 -10.29
N ARG A 2 14.30 20.20 -10.38
CA ARG A 2 13.71 18.84 -10.35
C ARG A 2 14.11 18.13 -9.07
N ALA A 3 13.16 17.41 -8.47
CA ALA A 3 13.38 16.59 -7.29
C ALA A 3 12.84 15.18 -7.53
N THR A 4 13.35 14.18 -6.80
CA THR A 4 12.85 12.80 -6.84
C THR A 4 12.31 12.43 -5.48
N GLY A 5 11.09 11.89 -5.44
CA GLY A 5 10.50 11.31 -4.23
C GLY A 5 9.98 9.91 -4.52
N ALA A 6 9.79 9.10 -3.49
CA ALA A 6 9.06 7.85 -3.65
C ALA A 6 7.64 8.19 -4.14
N ASN A 7 7.15 7.44 -5.12
CA ASN A 7 5.77 7.56 -5.58
C ASN A 7 4.86 6.98 -4.48
N VAL A 8 4.22 7.87 -3.75
CA VAL A 8 2.91 7.63 -3.17
C VAL A 8 1.93 7.71 -4.33
N SER A 9 0.83 6.95 -4.35
CA SER A 9 -0.35 7.16 -5.22
C SER A 9 -0.44 6.50 -6.61
N SER A 10 -0.29 5.16 -6.69
CA SER A 10 -0.78 4.42 -7.89
C SER A 10 -1.84 3.35 -7.57
N GLY A 11 -2.28 3.25 -6.31
CA GLY A 11 -3.37 2.36 -5.93
C GLY A 11 -4.70 2.80 -6.52
N THR A 12 -5.44 1.86 -7.12
CA THR A 12 -6.77 2.11 -7.68
C THR A 12 -7.76 2.59 -6.63
N SER A 13 -7.52 2.29 -5.35
CA SER A 13 -8.36 2.63 -4.22
C SER A 13 -7.96 3.95 -3.52
N LEU A 14 -6.92 4.65 -3.97
CA LEU A 14 -6.51 5.92 -3.35
C LEU A 14 -7.63 6.97 -3.27
N PRO A 15 -8.40 7.25 -4.33
CA PRO A 15 -9.48 8.24 -4.25
C PRO A 15 -10.52 7.90 -3.16
N ALA A 16 -10.82 6.61 -2.99
CA ALA A 16 -11.73 6.14 -1.95
C ALA A 16 -11.12 6.36 -0.55
N TYR A 17 -9.83 6.08 -0.37
CA TYR A 17 -9.15 6.33 0.91
C TYR A 17 -9.06 7.81 1.24
N GLU A 18 -8.75 8.67 0.27
CA GLU A 18 -8.74 10.11 0.52
C GLU A 18 -10.10 10.64 0.97
N ASN A 19 -11.19 10.13 0.38
CA ASN A 19 -12.55 10.47 0.79
C ASN A 19 -12.84 9.96 2.21
N LEU A 20 -12.44 8.71 2.52
CA LEU A 20 -12.57 8.15 3.87
C LEU A 20 -11.79 8.99 4.89
N TYR A 21 -10.57 9.40 4.54
CA TYR A 21 -9.71 10.23 5.39
C TYR A 21 -10.36 11.59 5.65
N ARG A 22 -10.76 12.32 4.59
CA ARG A 22 -11.41 13.63 4.72
C ARG A 22 -12.69 13.58 5.57
N ALA A 23 -13.44 12.48 5.52
CA ALA A 23 -14.65 12.31 6.30
C ALA A 23 -14.40 12.00 7.80
N ASN A 24 -13.25 11.44 8.15
CA ASN A 24 -12.99 10.90 9.51
C ASN A 24 -11.79 11.55 10.23
N ALA A 25 -10.98 12.32 9.52
CA ALA A 25 -9.82 12.99 10.10
C ALA A 25 -10.27 14.05 11.12
N LYS A 26 -9.41 14.29 12.10
CA LYS A 26 -9.63 15.39 13.06
C LYS A 26 -9.69 16.72 12.28
N PRO A 27 -10.56 17.66 12.68
CA PRO A 27 -10.62 18.97 12.06
C PRO A 27 -9.24 19.64 12.04
N GLY A 28 -8.86 20.21 10.89
CA GLY A 28 -7.56 20.86 10.68
C GLY A 28 -6.41 19.92 10.33
N LEU A 29 -6.68 18.63 10.08
CA LEU A 29 -5.66 17.69 9.60
C LEU A 29 -5.84 17.39 8.11
N ASP A 30 -4.92 17.90 7.30
CA ASP A 30 -4.91 17.64 5.86
C ASP A 30 -4.27 16.29 5.53
N PHE A 31 -4.67 15.69 4.42
CA PHE A 31 -4.07 14.47 3.90
C PHE A 31 -2.58 14.68 3.62
N GLN A 32 -1.71 13.96 4.32
CA GLN A 32 -0.26 14.10 4.21
C GLN A 32 0.35 13.01 3.32
N ALA A 33 1.56 13.28 2.82
CA ALA A 33 2.41 12.24 2.27
C ALA A 33 2.58 11.09 3.29
N TRP A 34 2.65 9.85 2.80
CA TRP A 34 2.81 8.62 3.61
C TRP A 34 1.56 8.15 4.38
N THR A 35 0.46 8.90 4.32
CA THR A 35 -0.80 8.52 4.99
C THR A 35 -1.41 7.24 4.40
N ALA A 36 -1.17 6.96 3.11
CA ALA A 36 -1.63 5.74 2.45
C ALA A 36 -0.79 4.52 2.87
N GLU A 37 0.53 4.66 2.94
CA GLU A 37 1.47 3.60 3.34
C GLU A 37 1.30 3.23 4.80
N ALA A 38 1.08 4.23 5.67
CA ALA A 38 0.77 3.98 7.07
C ALA A 38 -0.51 3.15 7.21
N PHE A 39 -1.54 3.46 6.44
CA PHE A 39 -2.79 2.71 6.42
C PHE A 39 -2.61 1.29 5.89
N ASP A 40 -1.90 1.13 4.77
CA ASP A 40 -1.59 -0.19 4.21
C ASP A 40 -0.80 -1.05 5.20
N SER A 41 0.16 -0.48 5.93
CA SER A 41 0.99 -1.23 6.89
C SER A 41 0.14 -1.97 7.94
N VAL A 42 -0.93 -1.34 8.42
CA VAL A 42 -1.85 -1.91 9.41
C VAL A 42 -2.66 -3.04 8.78
N LEU A 43 -3.20 -2.83 7.58
CA LEU A 43 -4.04 -3.82 6.90
C LEU A 43 -3.26 -5.07 6.51
N ILE A 44 -2.03 -4.93 6.02
CA ILE A 44 -1.22 -6.07 5.64
C ILE A 44 -0.81 -6.87 6.89
N ALA A 45 -0.40 -6.19 7.97
CA ALA A 45 -0.06 -6.86 9.22
C ALA A 45 -1.27 -7.60 9.80
N PHE A 46 -2.45 -6.99 9.76
CA PHE A 46 -3.70 -7.61 10.19
C PHE A 46 -4.06 -8.85 9.37
N LEU A 47 -4.08 -8.75 8.02
CA LEU A 47 -4.38 -9.89 7.16
C LEU A 47 -3.33 -11.01 7.29
N ALA A 48 -2.05 -10.66 7.48
CA ALA A 48 -1.00 -11.63 7.73
C ALA A 48 -1.20 -12.37 9.06
N ALA A 49 -1.57 -11.65 10.12
CA ALA A 49 -1.88 -12.26 11.41
C ALA A 49 -3.09 -13.21 11.33
N LEU A 50 -4.12 -12.86 10.55
CA LEU A 50 -5.26 -13.75 10.28
C LEU A 50 -4.83 -15.01 9.52
N ALA A 51 -4.01 -14.86 8.46
CA ALA A 51 -3.50 -15.98 7.67
C ALA A 51 -2.65 -16.94 8.53
N ALA A 52 -1.84 -16.38 9.43
CA ALA A 52 -0.98 -17.12 10.35
C ALA A 52 -1.71 -17.66 11.60
N LYS A 53 -2.95 -17.18 11.85
CA LYS A 53 -3.72 -17.43 13.08
C LYS A 53 -2.92 -17.07 14.35
N SER A 54 -2.10 -16.03 14.26
CA SER A 54 -1.22 -15.61 15.34
C SER A 54 -0.95 -14.11 15.27
N PRO A 55 -1.01 -13.37 16.39
CA PRO A 55 -0.61 -11.97 16.46
C PRO A 55 0.91 -11.79 16.63
N ASP A 56 1.68 -12.87 16.77
CA ASP A 56 3.14 -12.79 16.91
C ASP A 56 3.81 -12.42 15.57
N PRO A 57 4.55 -11.29 15.48
CA PRO A 57 5.23 -10.87 14.26
C PRO A 57 6.21 -11.89 13.70
N ALA A 58 6.87 -12.69 14.54
CA ALA A 58 7.77 -13.74 14.07
C ALA A 58 6.99 -14.85 13.33
N THR A 59 5.73 -15.06 13.72
CA THR A 59 4.84 -16.04 13.10
C THR A 59 4.17 -15.50 11.83
N PHE A 60 3.68 -14.25 11.83
CA PHE A 60 2.90 -13.74 10.69
C PHE A 60 3.72 -13.06 9.59
N SER A 61 4.89 -12.47 9.90
CA SER A 61 5.67 -11.73 8.89
C SER A 61 6.04 -12.52 7.63
N PRO A 62 6.29 -13.85 7.67
CA PRO A 62 6.54 -14.64 6.46
C PRO A 62 5.35 -14.68 5.48
N HIS A 63 4.12 -14.39 5.95
CA HIS A 63 2.91 -14.39 5.11
C HIS A 63 2.74 -13.11 4.29
N ILE A 64 3.43 -12.02 4.66
CA ILE A 64 3.26 -10.70 4.04
C ILE A 64 3.55 -10.75 2.53
N ALA A 65 4.67 -11.38 2.14
CA ALA A 65 5.03 -11.48 0.73
C ALA A 65 3.97 -12.25 -0.08
N ALA A 66 3.40 -13.33 0.46
CA ALA A 66 2.34 -14.06 -0.23
C ALA A 66 1.05 -13.24 -0.36
N LEU A 67 0.72 -12.44 0.65
CA LEU A 67 -0.49 -11.59 0.65
C LEU A 67 -0.39 -10.39 -0.27
N THR A 68 0.80 -9.91 -0.61
CA THR A 68 0.95 -8.69 -1.43
C THR A 68 1.35 -8.96 -2.87
N ASN A 69 1.51 -10.23 -3.27
CA ASN A 69 1.95 -10.63 -4.59
C ASN A 69 0.98 -11.66 -5.21
N PRO A 70 0.93 -11.76 -6.55
CA PRO A 70 0.25 -12.86 -7.22
C PRO A 70 0.87 -14.23 -6.85
N PRO A 71 0.09 -15.33 -6.92
CA PRO A 71 -1.31 -15.40 -7.35
C PRO A 71 -2.30 -15.28 -6.18
N GLY A 72 -3.48 -14.70 -6.45
CA GLY A 72 -4.59 -14.65 -5.50
C GLY A 72 -5.74 -13.81 -6.04
N LYS A 73 -6.92 -13.89 -5.40
CA LYS A 73 -7.99 -12.94 -5.66
C LYS A 73 -7.57 -11.58 -5.11
N VAL A 74 -7.63 -10.55 -5.96
CA VAL A 74 -7.21 -9.20 -5.59
C VAL A 74 -8.32 -8.52 -4.77
N PHE A 75 -7.96 -7.95 -3.64
CA PHE A 75 -8.84 -7.15 -2.79
C PHE A 75 -8.21 -5.79 -2.48
N THR A 76 -9.04 -4.77 -2.35
CA THR A 76 -8.66 -3.46 -1.79
C THR A 76 -9.28 -3.30 -0.41
N PHE A 77 -8.95 -2.21 0.29
CA PHE A 77 -9.57 -1.91 1.60
C PHE A 77 -11.10 -1.77 1.51
N GLU A 78 -11.66 -1.42 0.35
CA GLU A 78 -13.11 -1.32 0.13
C GLU A 78 -13.80 -2.69 0.23
N GLN A 79 -13.03 -3.78 0.13
CA GLN A 79 -13.49 -5.16 0.17
C GLN A 79 -12.88 -5.91 1.36
N LEU A 80 -12.50 -5.19 2.43
CA LEU A 80 -11.77 -5.75 3.57
C LEU A 80 -12.52 -6.89 4.25
N ASP A 81 -13.85 -6.82 4.34
CA ASP A 81 -14.68 -7.89 4.89
C ASP A 81 -14.57 -9.20 4.07
N GLN A 82 -14.55 -9.09 2.75
CA GLN A 82 -14.36 -10.23 1.85
C GLN A 82 -12.94 -10.77 1.93
N ALA A 83 -11.95 -9.88 2.01
CA ALA A 83 -10.54 -10.26 2.19
C ALA A 83 -10.35 -11.05 3.49
N ILE A 84 -10.92 -10.57 4.61
CA ILE A 84 -10.88 -11.27 5.91
C ILE A 84 -11.49 -12.67 5.79
N ARG A 85 -12.68 -12.80 5.20
CA ARG A 85 -13.36 -14.10 5.04
C ARG A 85 -12.54 -15.06 4.19
N ALA A 86 -12.01 -14.61 3.06
CA ALA A 86 -11.18 -15.40 2.17
C ALA A 86 -9.87 -15.84 2.87
N THR A 87 -9.22 -14.94 3.60
CA THR A 87 -8.01 -15.25 4.38
C THR A 87 -8.29 -16.29 5.47
N LEU A 88 -9.39 -16.15 6.22
CA LEU A 88 -9.77 -17.11 7.26
C LEU A 88 -10.16 -18.48 6.68
N ALA A 89 -10.71 -18.52 5.46
CA ALA A 89 -11.00 -19.74 4.72
C ALA A 89 -9.74 -20.41 4.13
N GLY A 90 -8.57 -19.76 4.21
CA GLY A 90 -7.31 -20.27 3.66
C GLY A 90 -7.19 -20.10 2.13
N GLU A 91 -8.01 -19.23 1.53
CA GLU A 91 -7.91 -18.92 0.10
C GLU A 91 -6.67 -18.08 -0.22
N LYS A 92 -6.23 -18.13 -1.48
CA LYS A 92 -5.15 -17.25 -1.96
C LYS A 92 -5.67 -15.84 -2.14
N VAL A 93 -5.26 -14.95 -1.25
CA VAL A 93 -5.61 -13.52 -1.23
C VAL A 93 -4.41 -12.70 -1.70
N GLN A 94 -4.68 -11.70 -2.55
CA GLN A 94 -3.74 -10.63 -2.86
C GLN A 94 -4.34 -9.29 -2.42
N TYR A 95 -3.75 -8.64 -1.42
CA TYR A 95 -4.12 -7.30 -1.02
C TYR A 95 -3.41 -6.26 -1.91
N SER A 96 -4.20 -5.42 -2.56
CA SER A 96 -3.73 -4.25 -3.30
C SER A 96 -3.91 -3.01 -2.44
N GLY A 97 -2.78 -2.43 -2.03
CA GLY A 97 -2.76 -1.29 -1.13
C GLY A 97 -3.34 -0.03 -1.76
N VAL A 98 -3.70 0.91 -0.89
CA VAL A 98 -4.09 2.27 -1.24
C VAL A 98 -2.91 3.00 -1.89
N SER A 99 -1.69 2.77 -1.38
CA SER A 99 -0.47 3.32 -1.95
C SER A 99 -0.12 2.70 -3.32
N GLY A 100 -0.63 1.50 -3.60
CA GLY A 100 -0.41 0.75 -4.84
C GLY A 100 -0.16 -0.74 -4.59
N PRO A 101 0.20 -1.49 -5.63
CA PRO A 101 0.76 -2.84 -5.48
C PRO A 101 2.00 -2.81 -4.59
N LEU A 102 1.96 -3.51 -3.46
CA LEU A 102 3.00 -3.46 -2.43
C LEU A 102 4.17 -4.40 -2.73
N ASN A 103 3.86 -5.56 -3.31
CA ASN A 103 4.81 -6.53 -3.85
C ASN A 103 6.03 -6.81 -2.95
N PHE A 104 5.81 -7.07 -1.65
CA PHE A 104 6.92 -7.35 -0.73
C PHE A 104 7.71 -8.58 -1.17
N THR A 105 9.04 -8.49 -1.13
CA THR A 105 9.92 -9.64 -1.33
C THR A 105 9.92 -10.54 -0.09
N SER A 106 10.38 -11.77 -0.22
CA SER A 106 10.55 -12.69 0.91
C SER A 106 11.49 -12.18 2.00
N ARG A 107 12.33 -11.18 1.68
CA ARG A 107 13.21 -10.49 2.65
C ARG A 107 12.57 -9.23 3.26
N GLY A 108 11.28 -8.99 3.03
CA GLY A 108 10.54 -7.87 3.60
C GLY A 108 10.81 -6.52 2.94
N ARG A 109 11.43 -6.47 1.76
CA ARG A 109 11.60 -5.23 1.00
C ARG A 109 10.37 -5.00 0.12
N ALA A 110 9.86 -3.77 0.02
CA ALA A 110 8.90 -3.44 -1.04
C ALA A 110 9.56 -3.69 -2.42
N GLY A 111 8.94 -4.54 -3.25
CA GLY A 111 9.54 -5.07 -4.48
C GLY A 111 9.34 -4.17 -5.70
N THR A 112 8.41 -3.21 -5.62
CA THR A 112 8.20 -2.20 -6.65
C THR A 112 8.39 -0.83 -6.03
N ALA A 113 9.58 -0.27 -6.18
CA ALA A 113 9.80 1.14 -5.85
C ALA A 113 9.48 1.93 -7.12
N ALA A 114 8.37 2.68 -7.10
CA ALA A 114 8.16 3.74 -8.06
C ALA A 114 8.72 5.04 -7.47
N PHE A 115 9.39 5.84 -8.28
CA PHE A 115 9.84 7.18 -7.89
C PHE A 115 9.26 8.21 -8.83
N ASP A 116 8.67 9.25 -8.26
CA ASP A 116 8.21 10.40 -9.01
C ASP A 116 9.33 11.43 -9.14
N VAL A 117 9.48 11.94 -10.36
CA VAL A 117 10.25 13.14 -10.66
C VAL A 117 9.29 14.32 -10.58
N TYR A 118 9.50 15.18 -9.61
CA TYR A 118 8.76 16.41 -9.41
C TYR A 118 9.46 17.57 -10.13
N GLN A 119 8.69 18.44 -10.77
CA GLN A 119 9.15 19.73 -11.28
C GLN A 119 8.58 20.83 -10.40
N VAL A 120 9.47 21.61 -9.78
CA VAL A 120 9.09 22.85 -9.09
C VAL A 120 8.76 23.92 -10.12
N GLN A 121 7.61 24.56 -9.92
CA GLN A 121 7.05 25.60 -10.76
C GLN A 121 7.48 27.00 -10.27
N PRO A 122 7.34 28.04 -11.10
CA PRO A 122 7.66 29.41 -10.70
C PRO A 122 6.86 29.93 -9.51
N ASP A 123 5.66 29.39 -9.27
CA ASP A 123 4.78 29.71 -8.14
C ASP A 123 5.09 28.93 -6.86
N ALA A 124 6.25 28.27 -6.80
CA ALA A 124 6.69 27.39 -5.72
C ALA A 124 5.84 26.13 -5.49
N THR A 125 4.88 25.82 -6.37
CA THR A 125 4.20 24.52 -6.38
C THR A 125 5.07 23.44 -7.05
N SER A 126 4.69 22.17 -6.90
CA SER A 126 5.34 21.06 -7.60
C SER A 126 4.32 20.16 -8.28
N ARG A 127 4.66 19.65 -9.47
CA ARG A 127 3.89 18.59 -10.13
C ARG A 127 4.77 17.41 -10.50
N VAL A 128 4.20 16.21 -10.50
CA VAL A 128 4.85 15.03 -11.06
C VAL A 128 4.98 15.20 -12.57
N VAL A 129 6.18 15.01 -13.11
CA VAL A 129 6.47 15.07 -14.56
C VAL A 129 6.92 13.73 -15.14
N LYS A 130 7.29 12.77 -14.29
CA LYS A 130 7.65 11.41 -14.69
C LYS A 130 7.58 10.47 -13.49
N THR A 131 7.12 9.25 -13.71
CA THR A 131 7.24 8.15 -12.74
C THR A 131 8.22 7.10 -13.28
N ILE A 132 9.15 6.66 -12.44
CA ILE A 132 10.16 5.64 -12.77
C ILE A 132 9.86 4.41 -11.93
N PHE A 133 9.55 3.29 -12.60
CA PHE A 133 9.32 2.01 -11.94
C PHE A 133 10.62 1.22 -11.88
N PHE A 134 11.02 0.82 -10.67
CA PHE A 134 12.11 -0.12 -10.46
C PHE A 134 11.52 -1.48 -10.12
N ASN A 135 11.80 -2.46 -10.97
CA ASN A 135 11.62 -3.85 -10.59
C ASN A 135 12.85 -4.26 -9.79
N ALA A 136 12.69 -4.55 -8.51
CA ALA A 136 13.72 -5.24 -7.74
C ALA A 136 13.82 -6.67 -8.30
N GLY A 137 14.65 -6.85 -9.33
CA GLY A 137 14.95 -8.16 -9.88
C GLY A 137 15.61 -9.03 -8.80
N ARG A 138 14.93 -10.14 -8.46
CA ARG A 138 15.36 -11.33 -7.70
C ARG A 138 16.27 -11.11 -6.48
#